data_AF-A0A7X7ITC5-F1
#
_entry.id   AF-A0A7X7ITC5-F1
#
_cell.length_a   1.000
_cell.length_b   1.000
_cell.length_c   1.000
_cell.angle_alpha   90.00
_cell.angle_beta   90.00
_cell.angle_gamma   90.00
#
_symmetry.space_group_name_H-M   'P 1'
#
loop_
_entity.id
_entity.type
_entity.pdbx_description
1 polymer ?
#
loop_
_entity_poly.entity_id
_entity_poly.type
_entity_poly.pdbx_seq_one_letter_code
_entity_poly.pdbx_strand_id
1 'polypeptide(L)' 'MSDALVSPRFLFHFSLACRHCDPLWTAKGTTLGTEHILPSLVELESPADGPEVRAGWSREGLAFRFEVRGKKQEPW' A
#
# COMPACT_ATOMS: atom_id res chain seq x y z
N MET A 1 -10.92 7.86 -26.67
CA MET A 1 -10.19 7.10 -25.64
C MET A 1 -10.93 5.80 -25.46
N SER A 2 -10.26 4.67 -25.68
CA SER A 2 -10.86 3.35 -25.42
C SER A 2 -10.98 3.20 -23.91
N ASP A 3 -12.20 3.27 -23.39
CA ASP A 3 -12.45 2.91 -21.99
C ASP A 3 -12.03 1.47 -21.81
N ALA A 4 -10.95 1.26 -21.06
CA ALA A 4 -10.47 -0.07 -20.75
C ALA A 4 -11.57 -0.78 -19.96
N LEU A 5 -12.18 -1.80 -20.55
CA LEU A 5 -13.27 -2.58 -19.94
C LEU A 5 -12.81 -3.32 -18.67
N VAL A 6 -11.50 -3.49 -18.51
CA VAL A 6 -10.87 -4.16 -17.36
C VAL A 6 -9.69 -3.30 -16.91
N SER A 7 -9.59 -3.07 -15.59
CA SER A 7 -8.44 -2.40 -15.02
C SER A 7 -7.14 -3.16 -15.32
N PRO A 8 -6.05 -2.47 -15.72
CA PRO A 8 -4.73 -3.09 -15.89
C PRO A 8 -4.23 -3.85 -14.66
N ARG A 9 -4.67 -3.47 -13.45
CA ARG A 9 -4.31 -4.18 -12.21
C ARG A 9 -4.84 -5.61 -12.16
N PHE A 10 -5.89 -5.93 -12.92
CA PHE A 10 -6.45 -7.28 -13.00
C PHE A 10 -5.85 -8.13 -14.11
N LEU A 11 -5.05 -7.54 -15.01
CA LEU A 11 -4.46 -8.25 -16.14
C LEU A 11 -3.17 -9.00 -15.77
N PHE A 12 -2.58 -8.69 -14.61
CA PHE A 12 -1.30 -9.23 -14.19
C PHE A 12 -1.31 -9.64 -12.72
N HIS A 13 -0.36 -10.51 -12.37
CA HIS A 13 -0.02 -10.80 -10.99
C HIS A 13 1.15 -9.93 -10.55
N PHE A 14 1.00 -9.21 -9.46
CA PHE A 14 2.05 -8.33 -8.91
C PHE A 14 2.60 -8.92 -7.61
N SER A 15 3.91 -8.91 -7.48
CA SER A 15 4.59 -9.18 -6.22
C SER A 15 5.37 -7.93 -5.82
N LEU A 16 5.15 -7.47 -4.59
CA LEU A 16 5.79 -6.27 -4.05
C LEU A 16 6.75 -6.67 -2.93
N ALA A 17 7.84 -5.91 -2.78
CA ALA A 17 8.83 -6.19 -1.75
C ALA A 17 8.24 -5.94 -0.36
N CYS A 18 8.15 -6.99 0.46
CA CYS A 18 7.89 -6.88 1.88
C CYS A 18 9.23 -6.95 2.60
N ARG A 19 9.69 -5.83 3.16
CA ARG A 19 11.03 -5.75 3.79
C ARG A 19 10.98 -6.24 5.23
N HIS A 20 12.09 -6.83 5.67
CA HIS A 20 12.24 -7.24 7.06
C HIS A 20 12.42 -6.01 7.96
N CYS A 21 11.70 -5.96 9.08
CA CYS A 21 11.83 -4.93 10.11
C CYS A 21 11.71 -5.54 11.50
N ASP A 22 12.72 -5.36 12.34
CA ASP A 22 12.78 -5.88 13.69
C ASP A 22 13.34 -4.79 14.62
N PRO A 23 12.56 -4.27 15.59
CA PRO A 23 11.23 -4.72 15.98
C PRO A 23 10.14 -4.36 14.94
N LEU A 24 9.11 -5.19 14.80
CA LEU A 24 7.96 -4.93 13.92
C LEU A 24 6.98 -3.96 14.57
N TRP A 25 6.76 -4.13 15.87
CA TRP A 25 5.84 -3.34 16.69
C TRP A 25 6.55 -2.65 17.84
N THR A 26 6.07 -1.47 18.18
CA THR A 26 6.45 -0.73 19.39
C THR A 26 5.18 -0.28 20.11
N ALA A 27 5.33 0.27 21.32
CA ALA A 27 4.22 0.92 22.01
C ALA A 27 3.57 2.08 21.20
N LYS A 28 4.26 2.63 20.20
CA LYS A 28 3.75 3.69 19.30
C LYS A 28 3.12 3.14 18.02
N GLY A 29 3.09 1.82 17.83
CA GLY A 29 2.61 1.15 16.61
C GLY A 29 3.75 0.57 15.78
N THR A 30 3.49 0.37 14.48
CA THR A 30 4.43 -0.25 13.53
C THR A 30 5.71 0.58 13.36
N THR A 31 6.85 -0.05 13.15
CA THR A 31 8.13 0.62 12.83
C THR A 31 8.31 0.97 11.35
N LEU A 32 7.28 0.76 10.52
CA LEU A 32 7.35 0.92 9.06
C LEU A 32 7.67 2.36 8.62
N GLY A 33 8.95 2.58 8.28
CA GLY A 33 9.49 3.82 7.70
C GLY A 33 9.21 4.00 6.20
N THR A 34 9.85 4.99 5.59
CA THR A 34 9.68 5.33 4.15
C THR A 34 10.20 4.23 3.24
N GLU A 35 11.19 3.47 3.69
CA GLU A 35 11.74 2.30 3.02
C GLU A 35 10.76 1.12 2.89
N HIS A 36 9.65 1.17 3.63
CA HIS A 36 8.57 0.17 3.61
C HIS A 36 7.39 0.59 2.72
N ILE A 37 7.45 1.74 2.06
CA ILE A 37 6.40 2.20 1.14
C ILE A 37 6.31 1.26 -0.05
N LEU A 38 5.08 0.81 -0.34
CA LEU A 38 4.76 0.01 -1.51
C LEU A 38 4.45 0.91 -2.71
N PRO A 39 4.84 0.52 -3.94
CA PRO A 39 4.40 1.20 -5.15
C PRO A 39 2.88 1.28 -5.26
N SER A 40 2.36 2.44 -5.67
CA SER A 40 0.92 2.61 -5.90
C SER A 40 0.52 1.95 -7.23
N LEU A 41 -0.23 0.86 -7.16
CA LEU A 41 -0.75 0.21 -8.37
C LEU A 41 -1.91 1.00 -9.01
N VAL A 42 -2.50 1.96 -8.29
CA VAL A 42 -3.56 2.84 -8.84
C VAL A 42 -3.02 3.72 -9.97
N GLU A 43 -1.72 4.04 -9.94
CA GLU A 43 -1.04 4.82 -10.98
C GLU A 43 -1.05 4.12 -12.35
N LEU A 44 -1.30 2.80 -12.40
CA LEU A 44 -1.47 2.06 -13.65
C LEU A 44 -2.78 2.39 -14.38
N GLU A 45 -3.77 2.95 -13.67
CA GLU A 45 -5.06 3.38 -14.24
C GLU A 45 -5.11 4.88 -14.48
N SER A 46 -4.62 5.66 -13.51
CA SER A 46 -4.73 7.11 -13.50
C SER A 46 -3.66 7.74 -12.60
N PRO A 47 -3.17 8.96 -12.89
CA PRO A 47 -2.27 9.71 -12.01
C PRO A 47 -2.91 10.15 -10.67
N ALA A 48 -4.02 9.56 -10.26
CA ALA A 48 -4.75 9.95 -9.06
C ALA A 48 -4.00 9.56 -7.78
N ASP A 49 -4.14 10.39 -6.75
CA ASP A 49 -3.62 10.12 -5.42
C ASP A 49 -4.32 8.89 -4.81
N GLY A 50 -3.60 7.77 -4.79
CA GLY A 50 -3.98 6.56 -4.05
C GLY A 50 -3.57 6.65 -2.57
N PRO A 51 -4.02 5.71 -1.72
CA PRO A 51 -3.53 5.62 -0.36
C PRO A 51 -2.03 5.28 -0.34
N GLU A 52 -1.28 5.89 0.58
CA GLU A 52 0.08 5.42 0.86
C GLU A 52 -0.04 4.12 1.65
N VAL A 53 0.56 3.05 1.14
CA VAL A 53 0.58 1.75 1.80
C VAL A 53 2.01 1.40 2.17
N ARG A 54 2.23 0.96 3.40
CA ARG A 54 3.50 0.40 3.86
C ARG A 54 3.31 -1.04 4.30
N ALA A 55 4.29 -1.88 4.01
CA ALA A 55 4.31 -3.26 4.48
C ALA A 55 5.71 -3.69 4.92
N GLY A 56 5.75 -4.50 5.99
CA GLY A 56 6.97 -5.13 6.47
C GLY A 56 6.68 -6.40 7.23
N TRP A 57 7.73 -7.17 7.49
CA TRP A 57 7.63 -8.46 8.16
C TRP A 57 8.75 -8.66 9.20
N SER A 58 8.48 -9.50 10.19
CA SER A 58 9.47 -10.03 11.12
C SER A 58 9.08 -11.44 11.54
N ARG A 59 9.80 -12.02 12.49
CA ARG A 59 9.39 -13.28 13.13
C ARG A 59 8.06 -13.18 13.90
N GLU A 60 7.65 -11.97 14.28
CA GLU A 60 6.38 -11.72 14.97
C GLU A 60 5.18 -11.71 14.00
N GLY A 61 5.42 -11.53 12.69
CA GLY A 61 4.39 -11.59 11.66
C GLY A 61 4.54 -10.52 10.58
N LEU A 62 3.41 -10.07 10.05
CA LEU A 62 3.29 -9.02 9.03
C LEU A 62 2.67 -7.78 9.65
N ALA A 63 3.11 -6.60 9.20
CA ALA A 63 2.46 -5.34 9.50
C ALA A 63 2.13 -4.59 8.21
N PHE A 64 0.97 -3.96 8.20
CA PHE A 64 0.52 -3.08 7.13
C PHE A 64 0.09 -1.75 7.74
N ARG A 65 0.49 -0.65 7.11
CA ARG A 65 0.03 0.69 7.47
C ARG A 65 -0.57 1.34 6.24
N PHE A 66 -1.75 1.90 6.41
CA PHE A 66 -2.48 2.61 5.37
C PHE A 66 -2.63 4.06 5.80
N GLU A 67 -2.24 4.99 4.93
CA GLU A 67 -2.52 6.41 5.12
C GLU A 67 -3.37 6.91 3.96
N VAL A 68 -4.62 7.27 4.27
CA VAL A 68 -5.57 7.81 3.31
C VAL A 68 -5.74 9.30 3.57
N ARG A 69 -5.37 10.13 2.59
CA ARG A 69 -5.50 11.58 2.66
C ARG A 69 -6.59 12.06 1.69
N GLY A 70 -7.24 13.18 2.00
CA GLY A 70 -8.19 13.80 1.09
C GLY A 70 -9.44 12.99 0.78
N LYS A 71 -9.79 12.00 1.62
CA LYS A 71 -11.01 11.20 1.45
C LYS A 71 -12.24 12.12 1.54
N LYS A 72 -12.97 12.26 0.43
CA LYS A 72 -14.20 13.06 0.34
C LYS A 72 -15.47 12.28 0.65
N GLN A 73 -15.37 10.95 0.63
CA GLN A 73 -16.48 10.08 1.00
C GLN A 73 -16.53 9.95 2.52
N GLU A 74 -17.72 10.12 3.09
CA GLU A 74 -17.98 9.87 4.50
C GLU A 74 -17.61 8.42 4.88
N PRO A 75 -17.33 8.16 6.17
CA PRO A 75 -16.97 6.82 6.62
C PRO A 75 -18.06 5.77 6.43
N TRP A 76 -19.30 6.18 6.15
CA TRP A 76 -20.48 5.34 5.97
C TRP A 76 -21.16 5.60 4.62
#